data_AF-A0A7X4GSI5-F1
#
_entry.id   AF-A0A7X4GSI5-F1
#
_cell.length_a   1.000
_cell.length_b   1.000
_cell.length_c   1.000
_cell.angle_alpha   90.00
_cell.angle_beta   90.00
_cell.angle_gamma   90.00
#
_symmetry.space_group_name_H-M   'P 1'
#
loop_
_entity.id
_entity.type
_entity.pdbx_description
1 polymer ?
#
loop_
_entity_poly.entity_id
_entity_poly.type
_entity_poly.pdbx_seq_one_letter_code
_entity_poly.pdbx_strand_id
1 'polypeptide(L)'
;MKSFTFSLDISVAEIADGFPGGWPMRQQLILELRDHDKPGDVTAYSSVWYSLGVIGDGLPADQHLSVTVLDTSSGTLPAGWNGYGAFDQNYESHLPYGQSFARILKDVDEMAIVSMRPDSVQGTVIYYNLAIDNIKVSAVPEPASYSMLLAGLGLLGWAARRRVVQQ
;
A
#
# COMPACT_ATOMS: atom_id res chain seq x y z
N MET A 1 -15.09 0.80 -4.02
CA MET A 1 -14.18 -0.36 -4.14
C MET A 1 -14.01 -0.96 -2.76
N LYS A 2 -14.33 -2.24 -2.53
CA LYS A 2 -14.25 -2.87 -1.18
C LYS A 2 -12.85 -3.38 -0.83
N SER A 3 -12.04 -3.65 -1.83
CA SER A 3 -10.70 -4.19 -1.67
C SER A 3 -9.86 -3.83 -2.90
N PHE A 4 -8.56 -3.67 -2.71
CA PHE A 4 -7.62 -3.38 -3.78
C PHE A 4 -6.21 -3.87 -3.46
N THR A 5 -5.43 -4.07 -4.51
CA THR A 5 -3.99 -4.29 -4.42
C THR A 5 -3.27 -3.09 -5.01
N PHE A 6 -2.34 -2.54 -4.25
CA PHE A 6 -1.30 -1.65 -4.77
C PHE A 6 -0.05 -2.47 -5.03
N SER A 7 0.61 -2.23 -6.16
CA SER A 7 1.93 -2.80 -6.43
C SER A 7 2.81 -1.88 -7.25
N LEU A 8 4.12 -2.11 -7.16
CA LEU A 8 5.14 -1.50 -8.00
C LEU A 8 6.29 -2.48 -8.21
N ASP A 9 7.05 -2.24 -9.27
CA ASP A 9 8.36 -2.83 -9.47
C ASP A 9 9.42 -1.77 -9.19
N ILE A 10 10.51 -2.17 -8.54
CA ILE A 10 11.64 -1.28 -8.22
C ILE A 10 12.94 -1.96 -8.58
N SER A 11 13.84 -1.21 -9.21
CA SER A 11 15.22 -1.61 -9.48
C SER A 11 16.16 -0.67 -8.73
N VAL A 12 17.01 -1.23 -7.87
CA VAL A 12 17.91 -0.46 -7.00
C VAL A 12 19.35 -0.69 -7.46
N ALA A 13 19.96 0.37 -7.99
CA ALA A 13 21.39 0.37 -8.30
C ALA A 13 22.22 0.75 -7.08
N GLU A 14 21.77 1.75 -6.30
CA GLU A 14 22.48 2.22 -5.11
C GLU A 14 21.54 2.92 -4.13
N ILE A 15 21.76 2.66 -2.84
CA ILE A 15 21.30 3.50 -1.74
C ILE A 15 22.49 3.66 -0.79
N ALA A 16 22.90 4.90 -0.54
CA ALA A 16 24.05 5.20 0.30
C ALA A 16 23.79 6.44 1.15
N ASP A 17 24.53 6.59 2.25
CA ASP A 17 24.48 7.80 3.04
C ASP A 17 25.11 9.00 2.30
N GLY A 18 24.84 10.20 2.80
CA GLY A 18 25.24 11.46 2.20
C GLY A 18 26.73 11.81 2.31
N PHE A 19 27.54 10.97 2.96
CA PHE A 19 28.92 11.31 3.29
C PHE A 19 29.88 11.03 2.12
N PRO A 20 31.04 11.71 2.06
CA PRO A 20 32.06 11.40 1.06
C PRO A 20 32.48 9.93 1.13
N GLY A 21 32.33 9.20 0.02
CA GLY A 21 32.58 7.75 -0.05
C GLY A 21 31.45 6.91 0.53
N GLY A 22 30.21 7.39 0.42
CA GLY A 22 29.04 6.95 1.18
C GLY A 22 28.89 5.45 1.41
N TRP A 23 28.42 5.11 2.61
CA TRP A 23 28.24 3.73 3.03
C TRP A 23 26.95 3.16 2.43
N PRO A 24 26.97 1.93 1.87
CA PRO A 24 25.77 1.28 1.42
C PRO A 24 24.73 1.17 2.55
N MET A 25 23.48 1.49 2.24
CA MET A 25 22.38 1.51 3.21
C MET A 25 21.23 0.61 2.78
N ARG A 26 20.42 0.26 3.77
CA ARG A 26 19.08 -0.30 3.58
C ARG A 26 18.03 0.71 4.01
N GLN A 27 16.92 0.78 3.28
CA GLN A 27 15.80 1.64 3.60
C GLN A 27 14.50 0.86 3.50
N GLN A 28 13.54 1.17 4.37
CA GLN A 28 12.17 0.70 4.18
C GLN A 28 11.58 1.44 2.99
N LEU A 29 10.75 0.77 2.20
CA LEU A 29 9.89 1.43 1.23
C LEU A 29 8.46 1.41 1.78
N ILE A 30 7.85 2.58 1.88
CA ILE A 30 6.57 2.77 2.53
C ILE A 30 5.58 3.32 1.52
N LEU A 31 4.41 2.70 1.45
CA LEU A 31 3.23 3.30 0.85
C LEU A 31 2.55 4.14 1.92
N GLU A 32 2.34 5.42 1.64
CA GLU A 32 1.63 6.34 2.51
C GLU A 32 0.46 6.99 1.75
N LEU A 33 -0.73 6.95 2.34
CA LEU A 33 -1.94 7.54 1.78
C LEU A 33 -2.34 8.72 2.65
N ARG A 34 -2.20 9.94 2.12
CA ARG A 34 -2.34 11.20 2.86
C ARG A 34 -3.66 11.90 2.53
N ASP A 35 -4.32 12.38 3.57
CA ASP A 35 -5.47 13.29 3.56
C ASP A 35 -4.98 14.65 4.09
N HIS A 36 -4.88 15.63 3.19
CA HIS A 36 -4.47 17.00 3.50
C HIS A 36 -5.66 17.89 3.89
N ASP A 37 -6.89 17.50 3.52
CA ASP A 37 -8.12 18.19 3.91
C ASP A 37 -8.40 18.11 5.42
N LYS A 38 -7.88 17.06 6.08
CA LYS A 38 -8.01 16.84 7.53
C LYS A 38 -6.62 16.71 8.15
N PRO A 39 -5.92 17.84 8.36
CA PRO A 39 -4.64 17.82 9.05
C PRO A 39 -4.80 17.21 10.45
N GLY A 40 -3.72 16.57 10.90
CA GLY A 40 -3.67 16.06 12.25
C GLY A 40 -3.55 17.16 13.29
N ASP A 41 -3.55 16.80 14.57
CA ASP A 41 -3.57 17.76 15.69
C ASP A 41 -2.37 18.73 15.63
N VAL A 42 -1.21 18.25 15.17
CA VAL A 42 0.04 19.00 15.06
C VAL A 42 0.77 18.74 13.73
N THR A 43 0.11 18.15 12.74
CA THR A 43 0.71 17.71 11.47
C THR A 43 0.00 18.34 10.28
N ALA A 44 0.72 18.49 9.15
CA ALA A 44 0.15 19.09 7.93
C ALA A 44 -0.92 18.21 7.24
N TYR A 45 -0.96 16.91 7.56
CA TYR A 45 -1.89 15.93 7.00
C TYR A 45 -2.12 14.78 8.00
N SER A 46 -3.19 14.04 7.79
CA SER A 46 -3.39 12.71 8.39
C SER A 46 -3.06 11.64 7.35
N SER A 47 -2.56 10.49 7.77
CA SER A 47 -2.28 9.41 6.82
C SER A 47 -2.42 8.01 7.41
N VAL A 48 -2.56 7.04 6.53
CA VAL A 48 -2.34 5.62 6.82
C VAL A 48 -1.18 5.14 5.98
N TRP A 49 -0.30 4.33 6.58
CA TRP A 49 0.91 3.89 5.89
C TRP A 49 1.21 2.41 6.15
N TYR A 50 1.89 1.79 5.18
CA TYR A 50 2.27 0.39 5.18
C TYR A 50 3.70 0.23 4.66
N SER A 51 4.53 -0.54 5.37
CA SER A 51 5.87 -0.89 4.92
C SER A 51 5.79 -1.99 3.85
N LEU A 52 6.03 -1.63 2.60
CA LEU A 52 6.03 -2.56 1.45
C LEU A 52 7.19 -3.57 1.52
N GLY A 53 8.34 -3.15 2.06
CA GLY A 53 9.54 -3.99 2.16
C GLY A 53 10.79 -3.18 2.50
N VAL A 54 11.94 -3.84 2.46
CA VAL A 54 13.26 -3.20 2.61
C VAL A 54 13.98 -3.28 1.27
N ILE A 55 14.66 -2.20 0.89
CA ILE A 55 15.45 -2.07 -0.34
C ILE A 55 16.87 -1.59 -0.01
N GLY A 56 17.82 -1.81 -0.92
CA GLY A 56 19.21 -1.36 -0.78
C GLY A 56 20.22 -2.49 -0.61
N ASP A 57 21.27 -2.23 0.15
CA ASP A 57 22.49 -3.05 0.17
C ASP A 57 22.26 -4.54 0.51
N GLY A 58 22.89 -5.42 -0.27
CA GLY A 58 22.81 -6.87 -0.11
C GLY A 58 21.42 -7.48 -0.35
N LEU A 59 20.49 -6.74 -0.96
CA LEU A 59 19.17 -7.24 -1.37
C LEU A 59 19.10 -7.39 -2.90
N PRO A 60 18.13 -8.15 -3.43
CA PRO A 60 17.89 -8.19 -4.87
C PRO A 60 17.72 -6.77 -5.42
N ALA A 61 18.41 -6.50 -6.53
CA ALA A 61 18.31 -5.21 -7.22
C ALA A 61 16.88 -4.97 -7.70
N ASP A 62 16.27 -5.97 -8.34
CA ASP A 62 14.89 -5.92 -8.81
C ASP A 62 13.94 -6.57 -7.80
N GLN A 63 12.88 -5.86 -7.41
CA GLN A 63 11.88 -6.34 -6.46
C GLN A 63 10.48 -5.96 -6.92
N HIS A 64 9.55 -6.91 -6.78
CA HIS A 64 8.12 -6.65 -6.88
C HIS A 64 7.55 -6.44 -5.48
N LEU A 65 7.00 -5.25 -5.22
CA LEU A 65 6.49 -4.86 -3.92
C LEU A 65 4.98 -4.62 -4.00
N SER A 66 4.22 -5.14 -3.04
CA SER A 66 2.77 -5.02 -3.06
C SER A 66 2.14 -5.05 -1.67
N VAL A 67 0.95 -4.49 -1.59
CA VAL A 67 0.05 -4.63 -0.43
C VAL A 67 -1.37 -4.78 -0.93
N THR A 68 -2.13 -5.67 -0.29
CA THR A 68 -3.55 -5.85 -0.56
C THR A 68 -4.37 -5.38 0.64
N VAL A 69 -5.26 -4.42 0.40
CA VAL A 69 -6.31 -4.01 1.34
C VAL A 69 -7.54 -4.87 1.07
N LEU A 70 -7.87 -5.74 2.03
CA LEU A 70 -9.01 -6.66 1.91
C LEU A 70 -10.35 -6.02 2.26
N ASP A 71 -10.34 -4.95 3.05
CA ASP A 71 -11.53 -4.19 3.45
C ASP A 71 -11.22 -2.70 3.57
N THR A 72 -11.62 -1.93 2.56
CA THR A 72 -11.50 -0.47 2.53
C THR A 72 -12.51 0.23 3.43
N SER A 73 -13.50 -0.49 3.96
CA SER A 73 -14.52 0.03 4.88
C SER A 73 -14.18 -0.21 6.35
N SER A 74 -13.01 -0.77 6.64
CA SER A 74 -12.56 -1.05 8.01
C SER A 74 -12.52 0.21 8.88
N GLY A 75 -13.18 0.14 10.04
CA GLY A 75 -13.16 1.19 11.06
C GLY A 75 -11.86 1.24 11.87
N THR A 76 -11.02 0.21 11.78
CA THR A 76 -9.73 0.10 12.47
C THR A 76 -8.59 -0.08 11.45
N LEU A 77 -7.36 0.16 11.87
CA LEU A 77 -6.17 -0.15 11.06
C LEU A 77 -6.08 -1.66 10.83
N PRO A 78 -5.99 -2.13 9.57
CA PRO A 78 -5.68 -3.53 9.29
C PRO A 78 -4.27 -3.89 9.75
N ALA A 79 -3.99 -5.19 9.89
CA ALA A 79 -2.65 -5.66 10.27
C ALA A 79 -1.56 -5.11 9.34
N GLY A 80 -0.48 -4.60 9.92
CA GLY A 80 0.64 -3.99 9.20
C GLY A 80 0.44 -2.54 8.75
N TRP A 81 -0.79 -2.02 8.82
CA TRP A 81 -1.08 -0.61 8.60
C TRP A 81 -0.96 0.18 9.89
N ASN A 82 -0.45 1.40 9.76
CA ASN A 82 -0.22 2.32 10.87
C ASN A 82 -0.88 3.66 10.56
N GLY A 83 -1.13 4.45 11.60
CA GLY A 83 -1.75 5.77 11.51
C GLY A 83 -0.77 6.89 11.78
N TYR A 84 -1.00 8.02 11.15
CA TYR A 84 -0.29 9.27 11.41
C TYR A 84 -1.24 10.46 11.40
N GLY A 85 -0.91 11.46 12.21
CA GLY A 85 -1.67 12.70 12.39
C GLY A 85 -1.85 13.10 13.85
N ALA A 86 -1.64 12.19 14.79
CA ALA A 86 -1.63 12.51 16.21
C ALA A 86 -0.56 11.68 16.94
N PHE A 87 -0.19 12.13 18.13
CA PHE A 87 0.82 11.48 18.96
C PHE A 87 0.27 11.25 20.37
N ASP A 88 0.55 10.08 20.93
CA ASP A 88 0.20 9.79 22.31
C ASP A 88 1.22 10.40 23.29
N GLN A 89 1.04 10.14 24.59
CA GLN A 89 1.94 10.63 25.64
C GLN A 89 3.37 10.06 25.54
N ASN A 90 3.56 8.98 24.79
CA ASN A 90 4.86 8.34 24.54
C ASN A 90 5.47 8.79 23.21
N TYR A 91 4.87 9.78 22.53
CA TYR A 91 5.25 10.23 21.19
C TYR A 91 5.10 9.16 20.11
N GLU A 92 4.25 8.15 20.33
CA GLU A 92 3.91 7.16 19.31
C GLU A 92 2.82 7.72 18.40
N SER A 93 3.03 7.57 17.10
CA SER A 93 2.12 8.07 16.08
C SER A 93 0.85 7.22 15.98
N HIS A 94 -0.29 7.89 15.87
CA HIS A 94 -1.59 7.26 15.62
C HIS A 94 -2.51 8.16 14.77
N LEU A 95 -3.67 7.63 14.38
CA LEU A 95 -4.70 8.43 13.71
C LEU A 95 -5.32 9.45 14.68
N PRO A 96 -5.64 10.68 14.23
CA PRO A 96 -6.36 11.66 15.04
C PRO A 96 -7.70 11.14 15.57
N TYR A 97 -8.19 11.75 16.66
CA TYR A 97 -9.46 11.35 17.25
C TYR A 97 -10.61 11.45 16.24
N GLY A 98 -11.43 10.40 16.18
CA GLY A 98 -12.56 10.31 15.24
C GLY A 98 -12.17 9.90 13.81
N GLN A 99 -10.89 9.77 13.49
CA GLN A 99 -10.45 9.22 12.22
C GLN A 99 -10.40 7.69 12.26
N SER A 100 -10.53 7.07 11.08
CA SER A 100 -10.46 5.64 10.88
C SER A 100 -9.76 5.33 9.57
N PHE A 101 -9.32 4.08 9.39
CA PHE A 101 -8.74 3.64 8.13
C PHE A 101 -9.64 3.94 6.93
N ALA A 102 -10.93 3.58 7.03
CA ALA A 102 -11.93 3.88 5.98
C ALA A 102 -12.13 5.37 5.72
N ARG A 103 -12.06 6.23 6.75
CA ARG A 103 -12.19 7.68 6.57
C ARG A 103 -11.01 8.26 5.80
N ILE A 104 -9.79 7.89 6.18
CA ILE A 104 -8.58 8.34 5.46
C ILE A 104 -8.63 7.84 4.02
N LEU A 105 -8.92 6.54 3.80
CA LEU A 105 -8.99 5.98 2.45
C LEU A 105 -10.03 6.65 1.53
N LYS A 106 -11.12 7.16 2.10
CA LYS A 106 -12.18 7.81 1.33
C LYS A 106 -11.74 9.15 0.75
N ASP A 107 -10.89 9.86 1.49
CA ASP A 107 -10.51 11.25 1.22
C ASP A 107 -8.97 11.34 1.00
N VAL A 108 -8.38 10.34 0.34
CA VAL A 108 -6.95 10.38 -0.02
C VAL A 108 -6.72 11.42 -1.12
N ASP A 109 -5.84 12.37 -0.83
CA ASP A 109 -5.40 13.40 -1.78
C ASP A 109 -4.08 13.01 -2.47
N GLU A 110 -3.19 12.36 -1.72
CA GLU A 110 -1.84 12.03 -2.19
C GLU A 110 -1.47 10.59 -1.83
N MET A 111 -0.93 9.87 -2.82
CA MET A 111 -0.25 8.60 -2.61
C MET A 111 1.26 8.85 -2.69
N ALA A 112 1.93 8.74 -1.54
CA ALA A 112 3.36 8.94 -1.43
C ALA A 112 4.08 7.60 -1.29
N ILE A 113 5.21 7.49 -1.98
CA ILE A 113 6.17 6.39 -1.81
C ILE A 113 7.38 7.00 -1.14
N VAL A 114 7.62 6.62 0.10
CA VAL A 114 8.65 7.24 0.94
C VAL A 114 9.58 6.20 1.55
N SER A 115 10.81 6.61 1.83
CA SER A 115 11.84 5.75 2.42
C SER A 115 11.93 5.85 3.94
N MET A 116 11.14 6.74 4.54
CA MET A 116 11.13 7.05 5.96
C MET A 116 9.69 7.04 6.47
N ARG A 117 9.49 6.54 7.69
CA ARG A 117 8.16 6.58 8.28
C ARG A 117 7.75 8.05 8.53
N PRO A 118 6.45 8.37 8.48
CA PRO A 118 5.98 9.75 8.65
C PRO A 118 6.33 10.37 10.01
N ASP A 119 6.47 9.53 11.03
CA ASP A 119 6.83 9.88 12.41
C ASP A 119 8.35 9.97 12.65
N SER A 120 9.18 9.67 11.64
CA SER A 120 10.63 9.66 11.80
C SER A 120 11.21 11.06 11.71
N VAL A 121 12.08 11.40 12.66
CA VAL A 121 12.93 12.61 12.55
C VAL A 121 14.02 12.34 11.52
N GLN A 122 14.12 13.18 10.49
CA GLN A 122 15.13 13.03 9.44
C GLN A 122 16.54 13.30 10.00
N GLY A 123 17.39 12.27 10.04
CA GLY A 123 18.70 12.33 10.70
C GLY A 123 19.92 12.40 9.77
N THR A 124 19.77 12.10 8.48
CA THR A 124 20.90 12.11 7.53
C THR A 124 20.43 12.31 6.09
N VAL A 125 21.33 12.80 5.22
CA VAL A 125 21.12 12.84 3.77
C VAL A 125 21.32 11.44 3.21
N ILE A 126 20.47 11.03 2.28
CA ILE A 126 20.53 9.71 1.64
C ILE A 126 20.53 9.93 0.13
N TYR A 127 21.44 9.25 -0.57
CA TYR A 127 21.47 9.18 -2.03
C TYR A 127 20.72 7.95 -2.52
N TYR A 128 19.92 8.15 -3.57
CA TYR A 128 19.14 7.10 -4.21
C TYR A 128 19.50 7.07 -5.70
N ASN A 129 19.94 5.91 -6.18
CA ASN A 129 20.01 5.59 -7.60
C ASN A 129 19.11 4.36 -7.82
N LEU A 130 17.88 4.63 -8.24
CA LEU A 130 16.85 3.62 -8.42
C LEU A 130 15.90 3.99 -9.56
N ALA A 131 15.22 2.98 -10.08
CA ALA A 131 14.14 3.12 -11.03
C ALA A 131 12.87 2.48 -10.45
N ILE A 132 11.71 3.10 -10.71
CA ILE A 132 10.40 2.57 -10.33
C ILE A 132 9.57 2.45 -11.60
N ASP A 133 8.94 1.31 -11.79
CA ASP A 133 8.02 1.06 -12.89
C ASP A 133 6.81 0.20 -12.45
N ASN A 134 5.91 -0.06 -13.39
CA ASN A 134 4.73 -0.92 -13.21
C ASN A 134 3.85 -0.60 -12.00
N ILE A 135 3.74 0.67 -11.61
CA ILE A 135 2.86 1.13 -10.52
C ILE A 135 1.40 0.83 -10.90
N LYS A 136 0.73 0.02 -10.08
CA LYS A 136 -0.63 -0.47 -10.34
C LYS A 136 -1.48 -0.40 -9.08
N VAL A 137 -2.72 0.02 -9.28
CA VAL A 137 -3.80 -0.15 -8.31
C VAL A 137 -4.90 -0.95 -9.01
N SER A 138 -5.23 -2.11 -8.48
CA SER A 138 -6.25 -2.99 -9.06
C SER A 138 -7.28 -3.36 -8.01
N ALA A 139 -8.56 -3.40 -8.41
CA ALA A 139 -9.61 -3.93 -7.56
C ALA A 139 -9.39 -5.45 -7.38
N VAL A 140 -9.52 -5.94 -6.15
CA VAL A 140 -9.54 -7.39 -5.90
C VAL A 140 -10.96 -7.89 -6.19
N PRO A 141 -11.17 -8.82 -7.13
CA PRO A 141 -12.50 -9.33 -7.43
C PRO A 141 -13.13 -9.95 -6.19
N GLU A 142 -14.40 -9.62 -5.91
CA GLU A 142 -15.12 -10.25 -4.81
C GLU A 142 -15.21 -11.77 -5.06
N PRO A 143 -15.09 -12.62 -4.02
CA PRO A 143 -15.20 -14.08 -4.18
C PRO A 143 -16.47 -14.51 -4.91
N ALA A 144 -17.59 -13.80 -4.69
CA ALA A 144 -18.86 -14.05 -5.36
C ALA A 144 -18.78 -13.86 -6.89
N SER A 145 -17.89 -13.01 -7.40
CA SER A 145 -17.69 -12.82 -8.84
C SER A 145 -17.19 -14.10 -9.50
N TYR A 146 -16.28 -14.84 -8.84
CA TYR A 146 -15.84 -16.15 -9.32
C TYR A 146 -16.96 -17.19 -9.23
N SER A 147 -17.75 -17.17 -8.15
CA SER A 147 -18.92 -18.05 -8.02
C SER A 147 -19.94 -17.80 -9.12
N MET A 148 -20.21 -16.54 -9.48
CA MET A 148 -21.12 -16.17 -10.56
C MET A 148 -20.58 -16.60 -11.93
N LEU A 149 -19.27 -16.45 -12.17
CA LEU A 149 -18.64 -16.94 -13.39
C LEU A 149 -18.78 -18.47 -13.51
N LEU A 150 -18.44 -19.21 -12.45
CA LEU A 150 -18.57 -20.67 -12.42
C LEU A 150 -20.03 -21.12 -12.59
N ALA A 151 -20.96 -20.44 -11.93
CA ALA A 151 -22.39 -20.70 -12.10
C ALA A 151 -22.84 -20.46 -13.54
N GLY A 152 -22.42 -19.36 -14.15
CA GLY A 152 -22.69 -19.05 -15.55
C GLY A 152 -22.15 -20.12 -16.50
N LEU A 153 -20.89 -20.53 -16.33
CA LEU A 153 -20.27 -21.60 -17.11
C LEU A 153 -20.98 -22.95 -16.90
N GLY A 154 -21.39 -23.26 -15.67
CA GLY A 154 -22.16 -24.46 -15.36
C GLY A 154 -23.51 -24.50 -16.07
N LEU A 155 -24.24 -23.37 -16.09
CA LEU A 155 -25.51 -23.23 -16.82
C LEU A 155 -25.33 -23.40 -18.33
N LEU A 156 -24.28 -22.80 -18.90
CA LEU A 156 -23.97 -22.94 -20.33
C LEU A 156 -23.63 -24.38 -20.70
N GLY A 157 -22.78 -25.05 -19.92
CA GLY A 157 -22.42 -26.46 -20.14
C GLY A 157 -23.65 -27.38 -20.04
N TRP A 158 -24.54 -27.13 -19.08
CA TRP A 158 -25.79 -27.87 -18.94
C TRP A 158 -26.75 -27.65 -20.10
N ALA A 159 -26.90 -26.41 -20.57
CA ALA A 159 -27.72 -26.09 -21.73
C ALA A 159 -27.17 -26.73 -23.02
N ALA A 160 -25.84 -26.72 -23.20
CA ALA A 160 -25.18 -27.40 -24.32
C ALA A 160 -25.40 -28.92 -24.28
N ARG A 161 -25.27 -29.56 -23.11
CA ARG A 161 -25.55 -31.00 -22.94
C ARG A 161 -26.99 -31.36 -23.32
N ARG A 162 -27.96 -30.50 -22.99
CA ARG A 162 -29.37 -30.71 -23.33
C ARG A 162 -29.65 -30.67 -24.83
N ARG A 163 -28.90 -29.85 -25.59
CA ARG A 163 -29.05 -29.76 -27.05
C ARG A 163 -28.56 -31.00 -27.78
N VAL A 164 -27.49 -31.63 -27.29
CA VAL A 164 -26.93 -32.87 -27.88
C VAL A 164 -27.87 -34.08 -27.71
N VAL A 165 -28.67 -34.12 -26.65
CA VAL A 165 -29.63 -35.23 -26.40
C VAL A 165 -30.90 -35.12 -27.25
N GLN A 166 -31.15 -33.97 -27.89
CA GLN A 166 -32.36 -33.71 -28.70
C GLN A 166 -32.12 -33.83 -30.22
N GLN A 167 -30.94 -34.26 -30.65
CA GLN A 167 -30.60 -34.60 -32.04
C GLN A 167 -30.39 -36.11 -32.15
#